data_AF-A0ABC9YSY6-F1
#
_entry.id   AF-A0ABC9YSY6-F1
#
_cell.length_a   1.000
_cell.length_b   1.000
_cell.length_c   1.000
_cell.angle_alpha   90.00
_cell.angle_beta   90.00
_cell.angle_gamma   90.00
#
_symmetry.space_group_name_H-M   'P 1'
#
loop_
_entity.id
_entity.type
_entity.pdbx_description
1 polymer ?
#
loop_
_entity_poly.entity_id
_entity_poly.type
_entity_poly.pdbx_seq_one_letter_code
_entity_poly.pdbx_strand_id
1 'polypeptide(L)'
;MVVLDAISLTPVGKLDRRALPAPVFADDSAEYRAPGTPPEHTLAGLFADLLGRDRVGVDDSFFALGGDSISALQLVARARSAGLAFSARDVFDHKTIAGLAAVAAVTPEIAAPIEPFALVTWPEAEIQRWQQQRPGLIDVRPLSPLQHGMYFHTAPRSPRPSKLPLPVSAASMCWSSRRTPAS
;
A
#
# COMPACT_ATOMS: atom_id res chain seq x y z
N MET A 1 -21.57 -22.77 -4.69
CA MET A 1 -22.77 -22.07 -4.18
C MET A 1 -23.74 -23.13 -3.69
N VAL A 2 -24.23 -23.04 -2.45
CA VAL A 2 -25.23 -23.98 -1.91
C VAL A 2 -26.56 -23.24 -1.83
N VAL A 3 -27.58 -23.75 -2.50
CA VAL A 3 -28.95 -23.21 -2.42
C VAL A 3 -29.61 -23.80 -1.18
N LEU A 4 -30.10 -22.94 -0.28
CA LEU A 4 -30.95 -23.34 0.84
C LEU A 4 -32.39 -22.93 0.51
N ASP A 5 -33.30 -23.90 0.50
CA ASP A 5 -34.74 -23.64 0.33
C ASP A 5 -35.37 -22.95 1.56
N ALA A 6 -34.77 -23.12 2.73
CA ALA A 6 -35.21 -22.45 3.97
C ALA A 6 -34.07 -22.32 4.99
N ILE A 7 -34.09 -21.23 5.78
CA ILE A 7 -33.13 -21.01 6.86
C ILE A 7 -33.63 -21.69 8.15
N SER A 8 -32.87 -22.67 8.65
CA SER A 8 -33.20 -23.37 9.91
C SER A 8 -32.93 -22.49 11.13
N LEU A 9 -33.97 -22.24 11.92
CA LEU A 9 -33.90 -21.49 13.18
C LEU A 9 -34.06 -22.45 14.37
N THR A 10 -33.35 -22.15 15.45
CA THR A 10 -33.58 -22.72 16.79
C THR A 10 -34.97 -22.33 17.31
N PRO A 11 -35.51 -23.02 18.34
CA PRO A 11 -36.79 -22.66 18.96
C PRO A 11 -36.87 -21.22 19.52
N VAL A 12 -35.72 -20.57 19.70
CA VAL A 12 -35.60 -19.17 20.14
C VAL A 12 -35.45 -18.19 18.95
N GLY A 13 -35.70 -18.65 17.72
CA GLY A 13 -35.65 -17.83 16.50
C GLY A 13 -34.24 -17.44 16.04
N LYS A 14 -33.18 -17.98 16.66
CA LYS A 14 -31.80 -17.76 16.22
C LYS A 14 -31.39 -18.81 15.20
N LEU A 15 -30.54 -18.43 14.24
CA LEU A 15 -29.97 -19.34 13.24
C LEU A 15 -29.34 -20.58 13.90
N ASP A 16 -29.86 -21.76 13.59
CA ASP A 16 -29.28 -23.02 14.05
C ASP A 16 -28.09 -23.40 13.16
N ARG A 17 -26.90 -22.92 13.56
CA ARG A 17 -25.64 -23.17 12.83
C ARG A 17 -25.29 -24.65 12.72
N ARG A 18 -25.86 -25.53 13.56
CA ARG A 18 -25.61 -26.98 13.52
C ARG A 18 -26.51 -27.70 12.52
N ALA A 19 -27.66 -27.10 12.19
CA ALA A 19 -28.60 -27.60 11.19
C ALA A 19 -28.28 -27.10 9.77
N LEU A 20 -27.35 -26.14 9.63
CA LEU A 20 -26.86 -25.73 8.32
C LEU A 20 -26.11 -26.90 7.66
N PRO A 21 -26.35 -27.19 6.37
CA PRO A 21 -25.53 -28.12 5.62
C PRO A 21 -24.05 -27.75 5.79
N ALA A 22 -23.20 -28.74 6.05
CA ALA A 22 -21.77 -28.49 6.10
C ALA A 22 -21.34 -27.80 4.80
N PRO A 23 -20.60 -26.68 4.86
CA PRO A 23 -20.10 -26.05 3.66
C PRO A 23 -19.22 -27.06 2.94
N VAL A 24 -19.69 -27.54 1.80
CA VAL A 24 -18.83 -28.20 0.84
C VAL A 24 -18.02 -27.07 0.22
N PHE A 25 -16.86 -26.79 0.82
CA PHE A 25 -15.77 -26.23 0.07
C PHE A 25 -15.51 -27.30 -0.99
N ALA A 26 -15.88 -27.02 -2.25
CA ALA A 26 -15.35 -27.82 -3.33
C ALA A 26 -13.85 -27.89 -3.06
N ASP A 27 -13.25 -29.08 -3.11
CA ASP A 27 -11.80 -29.13 -3.23
C ASP A 27 -11.48 -28.16 -4.38
N ASP A 28 -10.82 -27.06 -4.04
CA ASP A 28 -10.47 -25.97 -4.95
C ASP A 28 -9.38 -26.46 -5.91
N SER A 29 -9.43 -27.72 -6.32
CA SER A 29 -8.76 -28.23 -7.49
C SER A 29 -9.47 -27.67 -8.73
N ALA A 30 -9.37 -26.34 -8.91
CA ALA A 30 -9.11 -25.87 -10.25
C ALA A 30 -7.99 -26.76 -10.79
N GLU A 31 -8.24 -27.41 -11.92
CA GLU A 31 -7.32 -28.39 -12.49
C GLU A 31 -5.93 -27.77 -12.55
N TYR A 32 -4.97 -28.37 -11.83
CA TYR A 32 -3.66 -27.74 -11.64
C TYR A 32 -3.00 -27.53 -13.01
N ARG A 33 -2.94 -26.27 -13.44
CA ARG A 33 -2.16 -25.84 -14.60
C ARG A 33 -0.80 -25.34 -14.11
N ALA A 34 0.26 -25.93 -14.66
CA ALA A 34 1.62 -25.45 -14.43
C ALA A 34 1.87 -24.13 -15.19
N PRO A 35 2.75 -23.25 -14.68
CA PRO A 35 3.19 -22.08 -15.43
C PRO A 35 3.89 -22.49 -16.74
N GLY A 36 3.54 -21.83 -17.85
CA GLY A 36 4.07 -22.12 -19.18
C GLY A 36 4.97 -21.02 -19.74
N THR A 37 4.84 -19.80 -19.24
CA THR A 37 5.59 -18.62 -19.71
C THR A 37 6.54 -18.08 -18.64
N PRO A 38 7.60 -17.33 -19.00
CA PRO A 38 8.52 -16.76 -18.01
C PRO A 38 7.83 -15.85 -16.97
N PRO A 39 6.89 -14.94 -17.33
CA PRO A 39 6.16 -14.16 -16.34
C PRO A 39 5.32 -15.01 -15.38
N GLU A 40 4.66 -16.07 -15.89
CA GLU A 40 3.90 -16.99 -15.05
C GLU A 40 4.80 -17.73 -14.05
N HIS A 41 6.01 -18.14 -14.44
CA HIS A 41 6.96 -18.80 -13.52
C HIS A 41 7.38 -17.86 -12.39
N THR A 42 7.75 -16.62 -12.72
CA THR A 42 8.11 -15.61 -11.72
C THR A 42 6.95 -15.36 -10.75
N LEU A 43 5.74 -15.15 -11.29
CA LEU A 43 4.56 -14.90 -10.47
C LEU A 43 4.15 -16.10 -9.63
N ALA A 44 4.28 -17.32 -10.13
CA ALA A 44 4.00 -18.54 -9.38
C ALA A 44 4.91 -18.68 -8.16
N GLY A 45 6.21 -18.39 -8.33
CA GLY A 45 7.16 -18.36 -7.20
C GLY A 45 6.79 -17.29 -6.17
N LEU A 46 6.47 -16.07 -6.63
CA LEU A 46 6.06 -14.98 -5.74
C LEU A 46 4.76 -15.28 -4.98
N PHE A 47 3.78 -15.93 -5.63
CA PHE A 47 2.54 -16.37 -4.99
C PHE A 47 2.81 -17.43 -3.92
N ALA A 48 3.59 -18.45 -4.27
CA ALA A 48 3.98 -19.51 -3.35
C ALA A 48 4.66 -18.94 -2.09
N ASP A 49 5.64 -18.04 -2.27
CA ASP A 49 6.37 -17.40 -1.18
C ASP A 49 5.49 -16.53 -0.29
N LEU A 50 4.59 -15.73 -0.88
CA LEU A 50 3.74 -14.80 -0.13
C LEU A 50 2.60 -15.51 0.60
N LEU A 51 2.10 -16.61 0.04
CA LEU A 51 0.97 -17.35 0.60
C LEU A 51 1.42 -18.58 1.42
N GLY A 52 2.73 -18.82 1.51
CA GLY A 52 3.31 -19.94 2.27
C GLY A 52 2.90 -21.31 1.74
N ARG A 53 2.84 -21.47 0.41
CA ARG A 53 2.45 -22.71 -0.27
C ARG A 53 3.62 -23.31 -1.05
N ASP A 54 3.65 -24.62 -1.13
CA ASP A 54 4.67 -25.32 -1.93
C ASP A 54 4.47 -25.10 -3.43
N ARG A 55 3.21 -25.07 -3.89
CA ARG A 55 2.84 -24.90 -5.30
C ARG A 55 1.52 -24.14 -5.43
N VAL A 56 1.42 -23.36 -6.51
CA VAL A 56 0.22 -22.61 -6.90
C VAL A 56 -0.02 -22.82 -8.39
N GLY A 57 -1.26 -23.17 -8.77
CA GLY A 57 -1.70 -23.27 -10.16
C GLY A 57 -1.91 -21.88 -10.75
N VAL A 58 -1.66 -21.73 -12.05
CA VAL A 58 -1.70 -20.40 -12.68
C VAL A 58 -3.10 -19.80 -12.81
N ASP A 59 -4.14 -20.63 -12.69
CA ASP A 59 -5.55 -20.22 -12.68
C ASP A 59 -6.12 -20.11 -11.27
N ASP A 60 -5.31 -20.36 -10.23
CA ASP A 60 -5.73 -20.21 -8.85
C ASP A 60 -5.88 -18.73 -8.49
N SER A 61 -6.98 -18.40 -7.83
CA SER A 61 -7.25 -17.04 -7.36
C SER A 61 -6.41 -16.71 -6.13
N PHE A 62 -5.60 -15.65 -6.23
CA PHE A 62 -4.77 -15.11 -5.15
C PHE A 62 -5.54 -14.94 -3.85
N PHE A 63 -6.76 -14.41 -3.92
CA PHE A 63 -7.61 -14.15 -2.75
C PHE A 63 -8.31 -15.41 -2.23
N ALA A 64 -8.64 -16.37 -3.10
CA ALA A 64 -9.19 -17.65 -2.65
C ALA A 64 -8.13 -18.46 -1.87
N LEU A 65 -6.87 -18.31 -2.26
CA LEU A 65 -5.72 -18.88 -1.56
C LEU A 65 -5.37 -18.12 -0.26
N GLY A 66 -6.11 -17.08 0.13
CA GLY A 66 -5.88 -16.34 1.38
C GLY A 66 -4.97 -15.12 1.23
N GLY A 67 -4.75 -14.64 0.01
CA GLY A 67 -4.18 -13.33 -0.23
C GLY A 67 -5.05 -12.19 0.30
N ASP A 68 -4.43 -11.09 0.71
CA ASP A 68 -5.07 -9.90 1.26
C ASP A 68 -4.48 -8.62 0.64
N SER A 69 -4.88 -7.46 1.15
CA SER A 69 -4.39 -6.17 0.63
C SER A 69 -2.90 -5.93 0.89
N ILE A 70 -2.35 -6.44 2.00
CA ILE A 70 -0.94 -6.30 2.35
C ILE A 70 -0.11 -7.20 1.44
N SER A 71 -0.49 -8.47 1.29
CA SER A 71 0.23 -9.40 0.43
C SER A 71 0.07 -9.04 -1.05
N ALA A 72 -1.06 -8.45 -1.47
CA ALA A 72 -1.20 -7.89 -2.82
C ALA A 72 -0.23 -6.71 -3.06
N LEU A 73 -0.04 -5.82 -2.09
CA LEU A 73 0.92 -4.72 -2.22
C LEU A 73 2.37 -5.23 -2.23
N GLN A 74 2.67 -6.23 -1.40
CA GLN A 74 3.98 -6.91 -1.41
C GLN A 74 4.25 -7.63 -2.74
N LEU A 75 3.24 -8.29 -3.30
CA LEU A 75 3.29 -8.93 -4.62
C LEU A 75 3.68 -7.91 -5.69
N VAL A 76 3.00 -6.77 -5.75
CA VAL A 76 3.30 -5.69 -6.71
C VAL A 76 4.75 -5.22 -6.56
N ALA A 77 5.22 -4.98 -5.33
CA ALA A 77 6.58 -4.52 -5.08
C ALA A 77 7.64 -5.56 -5.51
N ARG A 78 7.43 -6.83 -5.18
CA ARG A 78 8.35 -7.93 -5.54
C ARG A 78 8.33 -8.23 -7.03
N ALA A 79 7.16 -8.25 -7.65
CA ALA A 79 7.02 -8.44 -9.09
C ALA A 79 7.74 -7.32 -9.87
N ARG A 80 7.60 -6.07 -9.42
CA ARG A 80 8.32 -4.93 -10.01
C ARG A 80 9.83 -5.09 -9.91
N SER A 81 10.33 -5.59 -8.77
CA SER A 81 11.75 -5.89 -8.58
C SER A 81 12.24 -7.04 -9.48
N ALA A 82 11.32 -7.92 -9.89
CA ALA A 82 11.57 -8.99 -10.85
C ALA A 82 11.29 -8.58 -12.32
N GLY A 83 11.09 -7.29 -12.60
CA GLY A 83 10.88 -6.75 -13.96
C GLY A 83 9.45 -6.83 -14.49
N LEU A 84 8.47 -7.23 -13.65
CA LEU A 84 7.06 -7.29 -13.99
C LEU A 84 6.30 -6.14 -13.32
N ALA A 85 5.73 -5.23 -14.09
CA ALA A 85 4.96 -4.11 -13.55
C ALA A 85 3.45 -4.29 -13.79
N PHE A 86 2.71 -4.20 -12.69
CA PHE A 86 1.26 -4.06 -12.64
C PHE A 86 0.90 -3.32 -11.34
N SER A 87 -0.30 -2.80 -11.25
CA SER A 87 -0.82 -2.07 -10.09
C SER A 87 -1.50 -3.01 -9.10
N ALA A 88 -1.69 -2.55 -7.86
CA ALA A 88 -2.50 -3.27 -6.89
C ALA A 88 -3.94 -3.50 -7.38
N ARG A 89 -4.47 -2.58 -8.19
CA ARG A 89 -5.79 -2.72 -8.82
C ARG A 89 -5.84 -3.93 -9.75
N ASP A 90 -4.80 -4.13 -10.55
CA ASP A 90 -4.72 -5.25 -11.48
C ASP A 90 -4.75 -6.61 -10.75
N VAL A 91 -4.19 -6.69 -9.53
CA VAL A 91 -4.31 -7.88 -8.68
C VAL A 91 -5.78 -8.19 -8.34
N PHE A 92 -6.58 -7.17 -8.02
CA PHE A 92 -8.01 -7.34 -7.73
C PHE A 92 -8.84 -7.65 -8.98
N ASP A 93 -8.49 -7.08 -10.13
CA ASP A 93 -9.23 -7.27 -11.36
C ASP A 93 -8.93 -8.64 -12.00
N HIS A 94 -7.66 -9.07 -12.02
CA HIS A 94 -7.23 -10.29 -12.70
C HIS A 94 -7.12 -11.53 -11.80
N LYS A 95 -6.80 -11.34 -10.52
CA LYS A 95 -6.82 -12.35 -9.42
C LYS A 95 -5.92 -13.58 -9.57
N THR A 96 -5.58 -14.01 -10.77
CA THR A 96 -4.81 -15.23 -11.05
C THR A 96 -3.45 -14.89 -11.63
N ILE A 97 -2.51 -15.84 -11.59
CA ILE A 97 -1.19 -15.68 -12.20
C ILE A 97 -1.32 -15.48 -13.71
N ALA A 98 -2.21 -16.24 -14.37
CA ALA A 98 -2.46 -16.13 -15.79
C ALA A 98 -3.00 -14.74 -16.19
N GLY A 99 -3.98 -14.25 -15.42
CA GLY A 99 -4.57 -12.94 -15.66
C GLY A 99 -3.56 -11.81 -15.43
N LEU A 100 -2.75 -11.90 -14.37
CA LEU A 100 -1.70 -10.94 -14.08
C LEU A 100 -0.57 -10.97 -15.12
N ALA A 101 -0.14 -12.15 -15.55
CA ALA A 101 0.88 -12.31 -16.58
C ALA A 101 0.45 -11.68 -17.92
N ALA A 102 -0.84 -11.73 -18.23
CA ALA A 102 -1.39 -11.14 -19.46
C ALA A 102 -1.36 -9.60 -19.49
N VAL A 103 -1.41 -8.95 -18.33
CA VAL A 103 -1.42 -7.48 -18.22
C VAL A 103 -0.10 -6.90 -17.71
N ALA A 104 0.79 -7.74 -17.19
CA ALA A 104 2.08 -7.32 -16.69
C ALA A 104 2.92 -6.72 -17.83
N ALA A 105 3.29 -5.44 -17.67
CA ALA A 105 4.25 -4.82 -18.56
C ALA A 105 5.67 -5.25 -18.15
N VAL A 106 6.46 -5.72 -19.11
CA VAL A 106 7.90 -5.91 -18.90
C VAL A 106 8.51 -4.52 -18.78
N THR A 107 8.84 -4.12 -17.56
CA THR A 107 9.40 -2.80 -17.31
C THR A 107 10.90 -2.98 -17.14
N PRO A 108 11.74 -2.41 -18.03
CA PRO A 108 13.14 -2.26 -17.71
C PRO A 108 13.21 -1.43 -16.43
N GLU A 109 14.02 -1.87 -15.48
CA GLU A 109 14.25 -1.21 -14.19
C GLU A 109 14.76 0.22 -14.41
N ILE A 110 13.85 1.13 -14.70
CA ILE A 110 14.09 2.55 -14.72
C ILE A 110 13.14 3.09 -13.68
N ALA A 111 13.57 3.00 -12.41
CA ALA A 111 13.15 4.01 -11.46
C ALA A 111 13.44 5.35 -12.15
N ALA A 112 12.39 6.08 -12.51
CA ALA A 112 12.55 7.42 -13.06
C ALA A 112 13.57 8.14 -12.17
N PRO A 113 14.58 8.80 -12.74
CA PRO A 113 15.58 9.50 -11.96
C PRO A 113 14.87 10.28 -10.85
N ILE A 114 15.29 10.08 -9.61
CA ILE A 114 14.77 10.89 -8.51
C ILE A 114 15.28 12.29 -8.80
N GLU A 115 14.42 13.11 -9.41
CA GLU A 115 14.74 14.51 -9.68
C GLU A 115 15.15 15.17 -8.37
N PRO A 116 16.33 15.83 -8.31
CA PRO A 116 16.74 16.57 -7.13
C PRO A 116 15.62 17.54 -6.73
N PHE A 117 15.11 17.41 -5.51
CA PHE A 117 14.11 18.36 -5.03
C PHE A 117 14.77 19.75 -4.92
N ALA A 118 14.07 20.78 -5.39
CA ALA A 118 14.56 22.14 -5.28
C ALA A 118 14.63 22.56 -3.81
N LEU A 119 15.77 23.12 -3.40
CA LEU A 119 15.87 23.81 -2.10
C LEU A 119 14.97 25.05 -2.15
N VAL A 120 14.17 25.25 -1.12
CA VAL A 120 13.37 26.45 -1.01
C VAL A 120 14.31 27.63 -0.75
N THR A 121 14.25 28.67 -1.59
CA THR A 121 15.06 29.88 -1.44
C THR A 121 14.33 30.87 -0.53
N TRP A 122 14.98 31.25 0.57
CA TRP A 122 14.45 32.20 1.55
C TRP A 122 15.40 33.39 1.67
N PRO A 123 14.91 34.61 1.95
CA PRO A 123 15.77 35.74 2.27
C PRO A 123 16.63 35.42 3.50
N GLU A 124 17.91 35.79 3.46
CA GLU A 124 18.86 35.56 4.56
C GLU A 124 18.33 36.11 5.91
N ALA A 125 17.64 37.25 5.88
CA ALA A 125 17.03 37.85 7.06
C ALA A 125 15.96 36.95 7.71
N GLU A 126 15.19 36.19 6.93
CA GLU A 126 14.23 35.23 7.50
C GLU A 126 14.95 34.03 8.08
N ILE A 127 15.98 33.49 7.41
CA ILE A 127 16.77 32.36 7.91
C ILE A 127 17.36 32.70 9.29
N GLN A 128 17.98 33.88 9.42
CA GLN A 128 18.55 34.35 10.69
C GLN A 128 17.48 34.49 11.78
N ARG A 129 16.30 35.03 11.44
CA ARG A 129 15.17 35.12 12.38
C ARG A 129 14.78 33.74 12.91
N TRP A 130 14.69 32.73 12.05
CA TRP A 130 14.34 31.36 12.46
C TRP A 130 15.43 30.72 13.33
N GLN A 131 16.70 30.92 12.99
CA GLN A 131 17.83 30.41 13.79
C GLN A 131 17.87 31.04 15.19
N GLN A 132 17.60 32.34 15.31
CA GLN A 132 17.51 33.03 16.60
C GLN A 132 16.31 32.58 17.42
N GLN A 133 15.13 32.47 16.79
CA GLN A 133 13.91 32.07 17.48
C GLN A 133 13.90 30.60 17.89
N ARG A 134 14.64 29.75 17.17
CA ARG A 134 14.69 28.31 17.41
C ARG A 134 16.14 27.81 17.33
N PRO A 135 16.94 28.09 18.39
CA PRO A 135 18.31 27.62 18.46
C PRO A 135 18.33 26.08 18.41
N GLY A 136 19.10 25.53 17.46
CA GLY A 136 19.16 24.09 17.19
C GLY A 136 18.36 23.61 15.98
N LEU A 137 17.73 24.52 15.21
CA LEU A 137 17.20 24.21 13.88
C LEU A 137 18.34 23.78 12.95
N ILE A 138 18.25 22.56 12.40
CA ILE A 138 19.23 22.03 11.45
C ILE A 138 18.69 22.11 10.03
N ASP A 139 17.40 21.78 9.85
CA ASP A 139 16.82 21.68 8.52
C ASP A 139 15.30 21.81 8.52
N VAL A 140 14.74 22.19 7.37
CA VAL A 140 13.31 22.39 7.14
C VAL A 140 12.89 21.58 5.91
N ARG A 141 11.99 20.62 6.11
CA ARG A 141 11.47 19.76 5.05
C ARG A 141 10.03 20.15 4.70
N PRO A 142 9.63 20.10 3.41
CA PRO A 142 8.22 20.23 3.06
C PRO A 142 7.43 19.09 3.69
N LEU A 143 6.22 19.38 4.17
CA LEU A 143 5.33 18.32 4.64
C LEU A 143 4.90 17.43 3.48
N SER A 144 4.78 16.14 3.74
CA SER A 144 4.06 15.23 2.85
C SER A 144 2.58 15.65 2.71
N PRO A 145 1.86 15.22 1.67
CA PRO A 145 0.43 15.53 1.53
C PRO A 145 -0.40 15.12 2.75
N LEU A 146 -0.09 13.98 3.37
CA LEU A 146 -0.77 13.52 4.58
C LEU A 146 -0.46 14.43 5.78
N GLN A 147 0.80 14.82 5.96
CA GLN A 147 1.20 15.73 7.02
C GLN A 147 0.56 17.12 6.85
N HIS A 148 0.41 17.62 5.62
CA HIS A 148 -0.35 18.83 5.32
C HIS A 148 -1.81 18.74 5.77
N GLY A 149 -2.48 17.63 5.45
CA GLY A 149 -3.86 17.38 5.87
C GLY A 149 -4.01 17.32 7.39
N MET A 150 -3.13 16.57 8.06
CA MET A 150 -3.11 16.50 9.51
C MET A 150 -2.89 17.89 10.14
N TYR A 151 -1.92 18.65 9.64
CA TYR A 151 -1.64 19.99 10.12
C TYR A 151 -2.87 20.91 10.00
N PHE A 152 -3.57 20.88 8.86
CA PHE A 152 -4.80 21.65 8.65
C PHE A 152 -5.88 21.34 9.70
N HIS A 153 -6.01 20.09 10.13
CA HIS A 153 -7.01 19.68 11.12
C HIS A 153 -6.60 20.00 12.56
N THR A 154 -5.31 20.01 12.88
CA THR A 154 -4.82 20.19 14.26
C THR A 154 -4.35 21.60 14.58
N ALA A 155 -4.03 22.40 13.57
CA ALA A 155 -3.51 23.73 13.80
C ALA A 155 -4.60 24.63 14.41
N PRO A 156 -4.33 25.33 15.52
CA PRO A 156 -5.24 26.35 16.01
C PRO A 156 -5.44 27.37 14.89
N ARG A 157 -6.69 27.79 14.64
CA ARG A 157 -7.01 28.84 13.66
C ARG A 157 -6.35 30.15 14.10
N SER A 158 -5.08 30.35 13.77
CA SER A 158 -4.37 31.59 14.02
C SER A 158 -4.80 32.66 13.01
N PRO A 159 -4.75 33.96 13.36
CA PRO A 159 -5.03 35.04 12.42
C PRO A 159 -4.10 34.93 11.22
N ARG A 160 -4.62 35.13 10.00
CA ARG A 160 -3.86 35.03 8.75
C ARG A 160 -2.59 35.88 8.84
N PRO A 161 -1.38 35.33 8.68
CA PRO A 161 -0.22 36.17 8.42
C PRO A 161 -0.46 36.89 7.09
N SER A 162 -0.32 38.21 7.10
CA SER A 162 -0.38 39.06 5.92
C SER A 162 0.59 38.52 4.87
N LYS A 163 0.02 38.04 3.75
CA LYS A 163 0.64 37.76 2.45
C LYS A 163 2.16 37.54 2.51
N LEU A 164 2.60 36.36 2.92
CA LEU A 164 3.86 35.82 2.39
C LEU A 164 3.61 35.44 0.92
N PRO A 165 4.54 35.77 -0.01
CA PRO A 165 4.54 35.13 -1.31
C PRO A 165 4.89 33.65 -1.09
N LEU A 166 3.89 32.78 -1.22
CA LEU A 166 4.06 31.33 -1.07
C LEU A 166 4.95 30.78 -2.21
N PRO A 167 5.63 29.64 -1.97
CA PRO A 167 4.85 28.42 -2.07
C PRO A 167 4.67 27.64 -0.75
N VAL A 168 5.30 28.02 0.37
CA VAL A 168 5.20 27.22 1.60
C VAL A 168 4.87 28.10 2.81
N SER A 169 3.67 27.92 3.35
CA SER A 169 3.28 28.52 4.61
C SER A 169 4.18 27.95 5.69
N ALA A 170 4.89 28.81 6.44
CA ALA A 170 5.75 28.42 7.56
C ALA A 170 5.04 27.53 8.62
N ALA A 171 3.72 27.49 8.55
CA ALA A 171 2.83 26.62 9.31
C ALA A 171 3.06 25.12 9.01
N SER A 172 3.41 24.76 7.78
CA SER A 172 3.56 23.38 7.30
C SER A 172 5.00 22.89 7.42
N MET A 173 5.58 22.82 8.62
CA MET A 173 6.96 22.35 8.81
C MET A 173 7.06 21.36 9.95
N CYS A 174 7.63 20.18 9.68
CA CYS A 174 7.95 19.19 10.71
C CYS A 174 9.41 19.41 11.16
N TRP A 175 9.62 19.58 12.46
CA TRP A 175 10.92 19.93 13.04
C TRP A 175 11.52 18.71 13.74
N SER A 176 12.82 18.49 13.58
CA SER A 176 13.57 17.49 14.35
C SER A 176 14.58 18.20 15.27
N SER A 177 14.65 17.78 16.54
CA SER A 177 15.64 18.25 17.52
C SER A 177 16.35 17.05 18.17
N ARG A 178 17.60 17.23 18.60
CA ARG A 178 18.33 16.18 19.34
C ARG A 178 17.84 16.15 20.79
N ARG A 179 17.53 14.95 21.30
CA ARG A 179 17.64 14.68 22.74
C ARG A 179 19.12 14.47 23.03
N THR A 180 19.75 15.40 23.74
CA THR A 180 21.09 15.19 24.31
C THR A 180 20.99 14.15 25.43
N PRO A 181 21.84 13.10 25.46
CA PRO A 181 21.94 12.25 26.63
C PRO A 181 22.55 13.06 27.78
N ALA A 182 21.92 12.99 28.95
CA ALA A 182 22.44 13.59 30.18
C ALA A 182 23.73 12.87 30.60
N SER A 183 24.76 13.66 30.90
CA SER A 183 26.04 13.19 31.47
C SER A 183 25.90 12.70 32.90
#